data_AF-A0A529LHP3-F1
#
_entry.id   AF-A0A529LHP3-F1
#
_cell.length_a   1.000
_cell.length_b   1.000
_cell.length_c   1.000
_cell.angle_alpha   90.00
_cell.angle_beta   90.00
_cell.angle_gamma   90.00
#
_symmetry.space_group_name_H-M   'P 1'
#
loop_
_entity.id
_entity.type
_entity.pdbx_description
1 polymer ?
#
loop_
_entity_poly.entity_id
_entity_poly.type
_entity_poly.pdbx_seq_one_letter_code
_entity_poly.pdbx_strand_id
1 'polypeptide(L)'
;LIPAGGSRKIGMAQVMDDPRTFDAYLEMVRKMARTLAGEDPTQVAFEPMNEPIVDCDSDGTSLWPDRQRKLFAAARSSATKLTLMLTGACYSAASSLEKIDPKTIPDDNVIWTFHSYDPFLLTHQGATWAGDFIPYVTGLPYPLSAVPKAQIDVTLDTIRARIKAEAPWTRQGGLLAYLDEQVASMDSPDKLLGLMDAPFKKVEAWASANGVRPENITLGEFGMIRQEYGNPYVMPAGYRAAYVRDMIARAEAHGFSWAVWSYGGAFGIVDAFNDDKAEPDVMDVIRGLH
;
A
#
# COMPACT_ATOMS: atom_id res chain seq x y z
N LEU A 1 2.55 -6.70 31.70
CA LEU A 1 1.62 -7.65 31.05
C LEU A 1 0.54 -6.82 30.36
N ILE A 2 0.62 -6.70 29.04
CA ILE A 2 -0.24 -5.82 28.23
C ILE A 2 -1.58 -6.54 27.97
N PRO A 3 -2.74 -5.96 28.27
CA PRO A 3 -4.03 -6.59 28.00
C PRO A 3 -4.33 -6.56 26.50
N ALA A 4 -4.62 -7.72 25.92
CA ALA A 4 -4.96 -7.90 24.51
C ALA A 4 -6.49 -7.87 24.32
N GLY A 5 -6.98 -7.14 23.32
CA GLY A 5 -8.40 -7.13 22.93
C GLY A 5 -8.70 -8.16 21.85
N GLY A 6 -9.79 -8.93 22.03
CA GLY A 6 -10.58 -9.66 21.01
C GLY A 6 -9.91 -10.83 20.26
N SER A 7 -8.70 -10.62 19.75
CA SER A 7 -7.79 -11.64 19.26
C SER A 7 -6.50 -11.45 20.04
N ARG A 8 -5.78 -12.50 20.45
CA ARG A 8 -4.59 -12.37 21.32
C ARG A 8 -3.36 -11.70 20.64
N LYS A 9 -3.58 -10.78 19.69
CA LYS A 9 -2.57 -10.03 18.93
C LYS A 9 -2.79 -8.53 19.16
N ILE A 10 -1.74 -7.84 19.58
CA ILE A 10 -1.71 -6.36 19.61
C ILE A 10 -1.72 -5.90 18.15
N GLY A 11 -2.75 -5.16 17.74
CA GLY A 11 -2.82 -4.55 16.41
C GLY A 11 -2.02 -3.25 16.33
N MET A 12 -1.66 -2.81 15.12
CA MET A 12 -0.89 -1.56 14.96
C MET A 12 -1.64 -0.32 15.46
N ALA A 13 -2.99 -0.32 15.42
CA ALA A 13 -3.79 0.70 16.08
C ALA A 13 -3.50 0.80 17.60
N GLN A 14 -3.37 -0.34 18.30
CA GLN A 14 -3.03 -0.33 19.73
C GLN A 14 -1.58 0.12 19.98
N VAL A 15 -0.64 -0.24 19.10
CA VAL A 15 0.75 0.28 19.15
C VAL A 15 0.76 1.79 18.99
N MET A 16 -0.12 2.32 18.15
CA MET A 16 -0.29 3.75 17.97
C MET A 16 -0.99 4.39 19.17
N ASP A 17 -2.05 3.84 19.73
CA ASP A 17 -2.87 4.60 20.69
C ASP A 17 -2.36 4.56 22.14
N ASP A 18 -1.61 3.52 22.53
CA ASP A 18 -1.09 3.38 23.90
C ASP A 18 0.41 3.71 24.00
N PRO A 19 0.80 4.78 24.71
CA PRO A 19 2.20 5.18 24.87
C PRO A 19 3.11 4.05 25.41
N ARG A 20 2.60 3.21 26.32
CA ARG A 20 3.41 2.10 26.87
C ARG A 20 3.65 1.00 25.85
N THR A 21 2.66 0.75 25.00
CA THR A 21 2.79 -0.21 23.90
C THR A 21 3.75 0.34 22.84
N PHE A 22 3.68 1.64 22.55
CA PHE A 22 4.66 2.30 21.66
C PHE A 22 6.08 2.24 22.22
N ASP A 23 6.29 2.49 23.52
CA ASP A 23 7.62 2.39 24.15
C ASP A 23 8.18 0.95 24.06
N ALA A 24 7.32 -0.06 24.25
CA ALA A 24 7.71 -1.46 24.05
C ALA A 24 8.09 -1.75 22.57
N TYR A 25 7.39 -1.14 21.62
CA TYR A 25 7.73 -1.21 20.20
C TYR A 25 9.07 -0.54 19.91
N LEU A 26 9.38 0.62 20.50
CA LEU A 26 10.70 1.25 20.39
C LEU A 26 11.82 0.33 20.89
N GLU A 27 11.62 -0.41 21.98
CA GLU A 27 12.61 -1.39 22.45
C GLU A 27 12.80 -2.56 21.47
N MET A 28 11.72 -2.99 20.81
CA MET A 28 11.80 -4.01 19.76
C MET A 28 12.60 -3.49 18.55
N VAL A 29 12.33 -2.26 18.10
CA VAL A 29 13.08 -1.58 17.04
C VAL A 29 14.57 -1.46 17.39
N ARG A 30 14.90 -1.05 18.63
CA ARG A 30 16.31 -0.99 19.09
C ARG A 30 17.00 -2.36 19.02
N LYS A 31 16.31 -3.43 19.44
CA LYS A 31 16.86 -4.79 19.41
C LYS A 31 17.07 -5.28 17.98
N MET A 32 16.11 -5.03 17.09
CA MET A 32 16.23 -5.40 15.68
C MET A 32 17.38 -4.64 15.02
N ALA A 33 17.46 -3.32 15.20
CA ALA A 33 18.56 -2.51 14.68
C ALA A 33 19.92 -3.00 15.19
N ARG A 34 20.07 -3.33 16.49
CA ARG A 34 21.33 -3.92 17.00
C ARG A 34 21.68 -5.24 16.31
N THR A 35 20.68 -6.06 16.01
CA THR A 35 20.89 -7.35 15.32
C THR A 35 21.39 -7.13 13.90
N LEU A 36 20.84 -6.13 13.21
CA LEU A 36 21.20 -5.77 11.83
C LEU A 36 22.41 -4.82 11.74
N ALA A 37 23.02 -4.41 12.85
CA ALA A 37 24.04 -3.36 12.86
C ALA A 37 25.33 -3.72 12.10
N GLY A 38 25.58 -5.02 11.89
CA GLY A 38 26.73 -5.54 11.14
C GLY A 38 26.45 -5.82 9.67
N GLU A 39 25.21 -5.67 9.21
CA GLU A 39 24.85 -5.90 7.81
C GLU A 39 25.40 -4.81 6.89
N ASP A 40 25.60 -5.15 5.62
CA ASP A 40 26.06 -4.20 4.61
C ASP A 40 24.93 -3.22 4.26
N PRO A 41 25.07 -1.90 4.51
CA PRO A 41 24.04 -0.90 4.24
C PRO A 41 23.74 -0.73 2.73
N THR A 42 24.58 -1.28 1.85
CA THR A 42 24.33 -1.31 0.40
C THR A 42 23.47 -2.48 -0.04
N GLN A 43 23.17 -3.43 0.86
CA GLN A 43 22.37 -4.64 0.60
C GLN A 43 21.15 -4.73 1.52
N VAL A 44 21.25 -4.20 2.74
CA VAL A 44 20.21 -4.27 3.76
C VAL A 44 19.81 -2.86 4.22
N ALA A 45 18.51 -2.58 4.14
CA ALA A 45 17.88 -1.43 4.78
C ALA A 45 16.89 -1.91 5.85
N PHE A 46 16.63 -1.07 6.85
CA PHE A 46 15.67 -1.37 7.91
C PHE A 46 14.56 -0.34 7.92
N GLU A 47 13.33 -0.79 7.67
CA GLU A 47 12.11 -0.03 7.85
C GLU A 47 11.54 -0.25 9.26
N PRO A 48 11.59 0.74 10.16
CA PRO A 48 11.14 0.54 11.53
C PRO A 48 9.64 0.32 11.68
N MET A 49 8.83 0.69 10.68
CA MET A 49 7.38 0.54 10.68
C MET A 49 6.81 0.61 9.27
N ASN A 50 6.09 -0.43 8.85
CA ASN A 50 5.47 -0.54 7.53
C ASN A 50 4.28 0.43 7.37
N GLU A 51 3.15 0.17 8.04
CA GLU A 51 1.91 0.93 7.85
C GLU A 51 1.41 1.56 9.15
N PRO A 52 1.73 2.84 9.41
CA PRO A 52 1.23 3.55 10.58
C PRO A 52 -0.27 3.85 10.42
N ILE A 53 -1.07 3.40 11.39
CA ILE A 53 -2.53 3.64 11.41
C ILE A 53 -2.83 4.82 12.32
N VAL A 54 -2.38 6.01 11.91
CA VAL A 54 -2.57 7.29 12.62
C VAL A 54 -2.59 8.43 11.61
N ASP A 55 -3.19 9.55 11.97
CA ASP A 55 -3.27 10.78 11.15
C ASP A 55 -3.86 10.57 9.74
N CYS A 56 -4.78 9.61 9.61
CA CYS A 56 -5.55 9.36 8.38
C CYS A 56 -6.61 10.43 8.10
N ASP A 57 -7.11 11.09 9.14
CA ASP A 57 -8.10 12.15 9.03
C ASP A 57 -7.41 13.53 8.85
N SER A 58 -8.09 14.47 8.20
CA SER A 58 -7.57 15.81 7.93
C SER A 58 -7.35 16.65 9.19
N ASP A 59 -8.04 16.32 10.29
CA ASP A 59 -8.13 17.16 11.49
C ASP A 59 -7.25 16.65 12.65
N GLY A 60 -6.36 15.69 12.35
CA GLY A 60 -5.60 14.93 13.33
C GLY A 60 -4.47 15.70 14.04
N THR A 61 -4.08 15.16 15.19
CA THR A 61 -3.07 15.62 16.15
C THR A 61 -1.62 15.69 15.64
N SER A 62 -1.34 15.28 14.39
CA SER A 62 0.01 15.19 13.79
C SER A 62 1.00 14.42 14.68
N LEU A 63 0.60 13.21 15.10
CA LEU A 63 1.39 12.37 16.01
C LEU A 63 2.52 11.65 15.28
N TRP A 64 2.36 11.37 13.99
CA TRP A 64 3.28 10.54 13.24
C TRP A 64 4.69 11.12 13.14
N PRO A 65 4.91 12.42 12.81
CA PRO A 65 6.26 12.97 12.73
C PRO A 65 7.06 12.76 14.02
N ASP A 66 6.42 12.94 15.18
CA ASP A 66 7.06 12.74 16.48
C ASP A 66 7.40 11.27 16.75
N ARG A 67 6.51 10.36 16.37
CA ARG A 67 6.73 8.91 16.52
C ARG A 67 7.80 8.39 15.59
N GLN A 68 7.80 8.85 14.35
CA GLN A 68 8.84 8.51 13.40
C GLN A 68 10.22 8.98 13.87
N ARG A 69 10.34 10.19 14.41
CA ARG A 69 11.61 10.66 15.00
C ARG A 69 12.09 9.75 16.13
N LYS A 70 11.18 9.26 16.99
CA LYS A 70 11.52 8.32 18.06
C LYS A 70 11.95 6.95 17.51
N LEU A 71 11.26 6.44 16.49
CA LEU A 71 11.61 5.19 15.79
C LEU A 71 12.99 5.29 15.12
N PHE A 72 13.23 6.39 14.39
CA PHE A 72 14.50 6.73 13.80
C PHE A 72 15.61 6.77 14.84
N ALA A 73 15.45 7.54 15.93
CA ALA A 73 16.45 7.65 16.99
C ALA A 73 16.74 6.29 17.66
N ALA A 74 15.69 5.49 17.89
CA ALA A 74 15.81 4.13 18.40
C ALA A 74 16.67 3.25 17.47
N ALA A 75 16.34 3.20 16.17
CA ALA A 75 17.08 2.42 15.19
C ALA A 75 18.52 2.92 15.03
N ARG A 76 18.72 4.22 14.77
CA ARG A 76 20.03 4.82 14.51
C ARG A 76 21.00 4.74 15.69
N SER A 77 20.50 4.81 16.93
CA SER A 77 21.32 4.62 18.14
C SER A 77 21.95 3.22 18.23
N SER A 78 21.36 2.25 17.54
CA SER A 78 21.72 0.83 17.59
C SER A 78 22.41 0.35 16.30
N ALA A 79 22.07 0.94 15.16
CA ALA A 79 22.67 0.69 13.86
C ALA A 79 23.14 2.02 13.24
N THR A 80 24.38 2.42 13.53
CA THR A 80 24.89 3.76 13.20
C THR A 80 25.15 3.99 11.72
N LYS A 81 25.24 2.92 10.91
CA LYS A 81 25.52 2.98 9.47
C LYS A 81 24.44 2.41 8.57
N LEU A 82 23.51 1.60 9.11
CA LEU A 82 22.50 0.90 8.32
C LEU A 82 21.56 1.89 7.62
N THR A 83 21.20 1.63 6.37
CA THR A 83 20.21 2.44 5.67
C THR A 83 18.85 2.29 6.36
N LEU A 84 18.17 3.40 6.64
CA LEU A 84 16.84 3.37 7.27
C LEU A 84 15.78 3.75 6.26
N MET A 85 14.67 3.01 6.24
CA MET A 85 13.50 3.33 5.44
C MET A 85 12.45 4.00 6.32
N LEU A 86 11.97 5.18 5.94
CA LEU A 86 10.99 5.97 6.69
C LEU A 86 9.76 6.28 5.83
N THR A 87 8.58 6.29 6.45
CA THR A 87 7.30 6.32 5.72
C THR A 87 6.38 7.48 6.13
N GLY A 88 5.36 7.76 5.32
CA GLY A 88 4.21 8.56 5.72
C GLY A 88 3.32 7.88 6.77
N ALA A 89 2.45 8.66 7.40
CA ALA A 89 1.35 8.11 8.19
C ALA A 89 0.29 7.46 7.29
N CYS A 90 -0.81 7.00 7.89
CA CYS A 90 -1.97 6.45 7.20
C CYS A 90 -1.62 5.41 6.13
N TYR A 91 -1.12 4.25 6.56
CA TYR A 91 -0.76 3.15 5.66
C TYR A 91 0.27 3.55 4.59
N SER A 92 1.28 4.33 4.98
CA SER A 92 2.32 4.83 4.07
C SER A 92 1.79 5.66 2.91
N ALA A 93 0.66 6.35 3.09
CA ALA A 93 0.07 7.16 2.03
C ALA A 93 0.99 8.31 1.62
N ALA A 94 1.10 8.53 0.31
CA ALA A 94 1.82 9.67 -0.29
C ALA A 94 1.38 11.03 0.31
N SER A 95 0.07 11.20 0.57
CA SER A 95 -0.51 12.41 1.16
C SER A 95 -0.07 12.66 2.61
N SER A 96 0.38 11.63 3.32
CA SER A 96 0.90 11.76 4.67
C SER A 96 2.39 12.07 4.69
N LEU A 97 3.11 11.67 3.65
CA LEU A 97 4.54 11.97 3.47
C LEU A 97 4.75 13.49 3.29
N GLU A 98 3.83 14.16 2.58
CA GLU A 98 3.79 15.63 2.44
C GLU A 98 3.78 16.38 3.78
N LYS A 99 3.34 15.73 4.88
CA LYS A 99 3.26 16.33 6.23
C LYS A 99 4.55 16.19 7.04
N ILE A 100 5.53 15.45 6.55
CA ILE A 100 6.80 15.22 7.23
C ILE A 100 7.80 16.30 6.81
N ASP A 101 8.47 16.92 7.79
CA ASP A 101 9.67 17.73 7.55
C ASP A 101 10.92 16.85 7.69
N PRO A 102 11.60 16.48 6.57
CA PRO A 102 12.79 15.64 6.59
C PRO A 102 13.93 16.22 7.42
N LYS A 103 14.00 17.55 7.60
CA LYS A 103 15.07 18.21 8.38
C LYS A 103 15.04 17.82 9.86
N THR A 104 13.91 17.29 10.32
CA THR A 104 13.78 16.76 11.67
C THR A 104 14.40 15.36 11.84
N ILE A 105 14.85 14.75 10.74
CA ILE A 105 15.64 13.53 10.64
C ILE A 105 17.03 13.92 10.10
N PRO A 106 18.02 14.25 10.96
CA PRO A 106 19.32 14.75 10.53
C PRO A 106 20.24 13.60 10.07
N ASP A 107 19.88 12.97 8.95
CA ASP A 107 20.55 11.78 8.42
C ASP A 107 20.46 11.72 6.89
N ASP A 108 21.61 11.57 6.25
CA ASP A 108 21.70 11.48 4.79
C ASP A 108 21.53 10.03 4.28
N ASN A 109 21.55 9.03 5.17
CA ASN A 109 21.39 7.61 4.83
C ASN A 109 19.96 7.09 5.13
N VAL A 110 19.00 7.73 4.47
CA VAL A 110 17.56 7.45 4.58
C VAL A 110 16.95 7.27 3.19
N ILE A 111 16.10 6.25 3.06
CA ILE A 111 15.18 6.08 1.93
C ILE A 111 13.77 6.38 2.43
N TRP A 112 13.01 7.16 1.67
CA TRP A 112 11.60 7.46 1.96
C TRP A 112 10.70 6.51 1.19
N THR A 113 9.72 5.92 1.86
CA THR A 113 8.79 4.97 1.25
C THR A 113 7.35 5.46 1.31
N PHE A 114 6.60 5.19 0.25
CA PHE A 114 5.15 5.31 0.23
C PHE A 114 4.54 4.10 -0.47
N HIS A 115 3.29 3.80 -0.16
CA HIS A 115 2.54 2.72 -0.81
C HIS A 115 1.49 3.32 -1.74
N SER A 116 1.19 2.61 -2.83
CA SER A 116 0.09 2.98 -3.71
C SER A 116 -0.57 1.75 -4.29
N TYR A 117 -1.88 1.67 -4.08
CA TYR A 117 -2.75 0.64 -4.61
C TYR A 117 -3.88 1.25 -5.46
N ASP A 118 -3.69 2.48 -5.90
CA ASP A 118 -4.66 3.21 -6.70
C ASP A 118 -4.79 2.61 -8.11
N PRO A 119 -6.00 2.40 -8.64
CA PRO A 119 -7.31 2.54 -7.97
C PRO A 119 -7.63 1.35 -7.06
N PHE A 120 -7.91 1.62 -5.78
CA PHE A 120 -8.16 0.59 -4.77
C PHE A 120 -9.33 -0.36 -5.12
N LEU A 121 -10.36 0.17 -5.80
CA LEU A 121 -11.48 -0.62 -6.34
C LEU A 121 -11.01 -1.79 -7.22
N LEU A 122 -9.97 -1.57 -8.04
CA LEU A 122 -9.49 -2.56 -9.00
C LEU A 122 -8.47 -3.51 -8.39
N THR A 123 -7.62 -3.00 -7.49
CA THR A 123 -6.48 -3.75 -6.95
C THR A 123 -6.84 -4.73 -5.84
N HIS A 124 -7.94 -4.50 -5.10
CA HIS A 124 -8.28 -5.29 -3.89
C HIS A 124 -9.56 -6.11 -4.05
N GLN A 125 -10.09 -6.24 -5.27
CA GLN A 125 -11.37 -6.91 -5.57
C GLN A 125 -11.59 -8.22 -4.81
N GLY A 126 -12.68 -8.26 -4.03
CA GLY A 126 -13.14 -9.45 -3.33
C GLY A 126 -12.44 -9.69 -2.00
N ALA A 127 -11.48 -8.85 -1.61
CA ALA A 127 -10.77 -8.96 -0.36
C ALA A 127 -11.64 -8.72 0.87
N THR A 128 -11.58 -9.64 1.83
CA THR A 128 -12.45 -9.60 3.01
C THR A 128 -11.97 -8.64 4.10
N TRP A 129 -10.71 -8.19 4.02
CA TRP A 129 -10.11 -7.25 4.97
C TRP A 129 -10.24 -5.77 4.56
N ALA A 130 -10.77 -5.44 3.36
CA ALA A 130 -10.71 -4.07 2.82
C ALA A 130 -12.00 -3.27 3.04
N GLY A 131 -12.19 -2.82 4.27
CA GLY A 131 -13.37 -2.05 4.61
C GLY A 131 -14.68 -2.80 4.34
N ASP A 132 -15.78 -2.07 4.28
CA ASP A 132 -17.13 -2.63 4.18
C ASP A 132 -17.68 -2.68 2.75
N PHE A 133 -16.87 -2.36 1.75
CA PHE A 133 -17.30 -2.25 0.35
C PHE A 133 -16.63 -3.25 -0.60
N ILE A 134 -15.30 -3.35 -0.55
CA ILE A 134 -14.50 -4.19 -1.45
C ILE A 134 -14.89 -5.68 -1.45
N PRO A 135 -15.34 -6.30 -0.35
CA PRO A 135 -15.77 -7.71 -0.36
C PRO A 135 -16.87 -8.04 -1.39
N TYR A 136 -17.66 -7.05 -1.80
CA TYR A 136 -18.74 -7.22 -2.79
C TYR A 136 -18.28 -7.07 -4.25
N VAL A 137 -17.06 -6.58 -4.48
CA VAL A 137 -16.57 -6.20 -5.80
C VAL A 137 -15.66 -7.28 -6.37
N THR A 138 -16.05 -7.92 -7.46
CA THR A 138 -15.21 -8.84 -8.25
C THR A 138 -15.61 -8.75 -9.72
N GLY A 139 -14.67 -8.98 -10.64
CA GLY A 139 -14.98 -9.05 -12.07
C GLY A 139 -14.61 -7.81 -12.88
N LEU A 140 -14.19 -6.71 -12.24
CA LEU A 140 -13.83 -5.49 -12.96
C LEU A 140 -12.47 -5.67 -13.64
N PRO A 141 -12.36 -5.34 -14.94
CA PRO A 141 -11.11 -5.46 -15.67
C PRO A 141 -10.16 -4.30 -15.34
N TYR A 142 -8.88 -4.47 -15.64
CA TYR A 142 -7.90 -3.40 -15.63
C TYR A 142 -7.28 -3.20 -17.02
N PRO A 143 -7.33 -1.98 -17.59
CA PRO A 143 -8.22 -0.88 -17.21
C PRO A 143 -9.70 -1.24 -17.45
N LEU A 144 -10.66 -0.41 -16.96
CA LEU A 144 -12.08 -0.63 -17.26
C LEU A 144 -12.36 -0.73 -18.76
N SER A 145 -11.64 0.06 -19.56
CA SER A 145 -11.70 0.08 -21.03
C SER A 145 -11.09 -1.15 -21.72
N ALA A 146 -10.53 -2.11 -20.98
CA ALA A 146 -9.95 -3.33 -21.56
C ALA A 146 -10.99 -4.27 -22.18
N VAL A 147 -12.28 -4.07 -21.88
CA VAL A 147 -13.40 -4.83 -22.44
C VAL A 147 -14.49 -3.91 -22.97
N PRO A 148 -15.37 -4.39 -23.86
CA PRO A 148 -16.51 -3.60 -24.34
C PRO A 148 -17.41 -3.13 -23.19
N LYS A 149 -17.96 -1.91 -23.30
CA LYS A 149 -18.84 -1.31 -22.28
C LYS A 149 -19.98 -2.23 -21.82
N ALA A 150 -20.59 -2.99 -22.74
CA ALA A 150 -21.65 -3.92 -22.39
C ALA A 150 -21.21 -5.02 -21.39
N GLN A 151 -19.95 -5.47 -21.46
CA GLN A 151 -19.41 -6.42 -20.49
C GLN A 151 -19.17 -5.76 -19.13
N ILE A 152 -18.69 -4.52 -19.12
CA ILE A 152 -18.54 -3.73 -17.89
C ILE A 152 -19.90 -3.55 -17.22
N ASP A 153 -20.93 -3.17 -17.99
CA ASP A 153 -22.29 -2.93 -17.47
C ASP A 153 -22.86 -4.21 -16.82
N VAL A 154 -22.65 -5.40 -17.42
CA VAL A 154 -23.02 -6.70 -16.84
C VAL A 154 -22.27 -6.99 -15.53
N THR A 155 -20.96 -6.73 -15.49
CA THR A 155 -20.18 -6.89 -14.25
C THR A 155 -20.69 -5.96 -13.16
N LEU A 156 -20.97 -4.69 -13.48
CA LEU A 156 -21.50 -3.72 -12.53
C LEU A 156 -22.88 -4.13 -12.01
N ASP A 157 -23.77 -4.62 -12.88
CA ASP A 157 -25.07 -5.11 -12.45
C ASP A 157 -24.98 -6.34 -11.54
N THR A 158 -23.99 -7.22 -11.78
CA THR A 158 -23.70 -8.35 -10.90
C THR A 158 -23.23 -7.88 -9.53
N ILE A 159 -22.32 -6.90 -9.47
CA ILE A 159 -21.86 -6.29 -8.21
C ILE A 159 -23.02 -5.62 -7.48
N ARG A 160 -23.85 -4.83 -8.18
CA ARG A 160 -25.04 -4.17 -7.59
C ARG A 160 -26.04 -5.18 -7.04
N ALA A 161 -26.28 -6.28 -7.75
CA ALA A 161 -27.15 -7.35 -7.29
C ALA A 161 -26.61 -8.00 -6.01
N ARG A 162 -25.29 -8.26 -5.95
CA ARG A 162 -24.63 -8.80 -4.77
C ARG A 162 -24.75 -7.86 -3.56
N ILE A 163 -24.48 -6.56 -3.74
CA ILE A 163 -24.65 -5.55 -2.68
C ILE A 163 -26.09 -5.57 -2.14
N LYS A 164 -27.10 -5.61 -3.01
CA LYS A 164 -28.51 -5.66 -2.60
C LYS A 164 -28.90 -6.95 -1.87
N ALA A 165 -28.25 -8.06 -2.19
CA ALA A 165 -28.52 -9.36 -1.58
C ALA A 165 -27.82 -9.55 -0.23
N GLU A 166 -26.57 -9.10 -0.12
CA GLU A 166 -25.68 -9.48 1.00
C GLU A 166 -25.40 -8.33 1.98
N ALA A 167 -25.40 -7.07 1.52
CA ALA A 167 -25.03 -5.96 2.38
C ALA A 167 -26.18 -5.58 3.34
N PRO A 168 -25.87 -5.10 4.57
CA PRO A 168 -26.87 -4.59 5.50
C PRO A 168 -27.77 -3.55 4.83
N TRP A 169 -29.09 -3.68 4.97
CA TRP A 169 -30.07 -2.82 4.29
C TRP A 169 -29.77 -1.32 4.44
N THR A 170 -29.34 -0.88 5.62
CA THR A 170 -29.00 0.52 5.91
C THR A 170 -27.75 1.02 5.19
N ARG A 171 -26.88 0.12 4.70
CA ARG A 171 -25.64 0.44 3.96
C ARG A 171 -25.81 0.36 2.45
N GLN A 172 -26.78 -0.39 1.94
CA GLN A 172 -26.93 -0.68 0.51
C GLN A 172 -26.90 0.58 -0.38
N GLY A 173 -27.68 1.61 -0.04
CA GLY A 173 -27.73 2.85 -0.82
C GLY A 173 -26.37 3.56 -0.92
N GLY A 174 -25.62 3.62 0.19
CA GLY A 174 -24.29 4.22 0.23
C GLY A 174 -23.26 3.42 -0.57
N LEU A 175 -23.27 2.09 -0.46
CA LEU A 175 -22.36 1.21 -1.20
C LEU A 175 -22.61 1.27 -2.72
N LEU A 176 -23.87 1.35 -3.14
CA LEU A 176 -24.22 1.50 -4.56
C LEU A 176 -23.76 2.85 -5.11
N ALA A 177 -24.00 3.94 -4.39
CA ALA A 177 -23.53 5.27 -4.77
C ALA A 177 -21.99 5.33 -4.84
N TYR A 178 -21.32 4.71 -3.87
CA TYR A 178 -19.86 4.65 -3.85
C TYR A 178 -19.28 3.84 -5.02
N LEU A 179 -19.91 2.72 -5.41
CA LEU A 179 -19.52 2.00 -6.62
C LEU A 179 -19.59 2.90 -7.86
N ASP A 180 -20.69 3.62 -8.04
CA ASP A 180 -20.88 4.51 -9.19
C ASP A 180 -19.85 5.66 -9.20
N GLU A 181 -19.55 6.23 -8.03
CA GLU A 181 -18.52 7.26 -7.85
C GLU A 181 -17.13 6.75 -8.22
N GLN A 182 -16.73 5.60 -7.67
CA GLN A 182 -15.41 5.01 -7.94
C GLN A 182 -15.25 4.65 -9.43
N VAL A 183 -16.29 4.09 -10.06
CA VAL A 183 -16.23 3.80 -11.50
C VAL A 183 -16.09 5.10 -12.31
N ALA A 184 -16.88 6.12 -11.99
CA ALA A 184 -16.83 7.42 -12.68
C ALA A 184 -15.49 8.16 -12.50
N SER A 185 -14.75 7.89 -11.43
CA SER A 185 -13.43 8.48 -11.19
C SER A 185 -12.33 7.87 -12.08
N MET A 186 -12.59 6.77 -12.79
CA MET A 186 -11.61 6.06 -13.62
C MET A 186 -12.16 5.54 -14.97
N ASP A 187 -13.31 6.05 -15.42
CA ASP A 187 -14.03 5.58 -16.62
C ASP A 187 -13.40 6.00 -17.97
N SER A 188 -12.27 6.72 -17.94
CA SER A 188 -11.49 7.09 -19.12
C SER A 188 -10.00 6.84 -18.89
N PRO A 189 -9.21 6.64 -19.96
CA PRO A 189 -7.76 6.51 -19.85
C PRO A 189 -7.13 7.69 -19.08
N ASP A 190 -7.48 8.94 -19.42
CA ASP A 190 -6.88 10.11 -18.77
C ASP A 190 -7.20 10.18 -17.26
N LYS A 191 -8.42 9.84 -16.87
CA LYS A 191 -8.82 9.80 -15.45
C LYS A 191 -8.05 8.71 -14.69
N LEU A 192 -7.98 7.50 -15.25
CA LEU A 192 -7.21 6.41 -14.66
C LEU A 192 -5.73 6.79 -14.55
N LEU A 193 -5.15 7.34 -15.62
CA LEU A 193 -3.76 7.76 -15.63
C LEU A 193 -3.49 8.81 -14.54
N GLY A 194 -4.36 9.81 -14.42
CA GLY A 194 -4.27 10.87 -13.42
C GLY A 194 -4.43 10.35 -12.00
N LEU A 195 -5.33 9.40 -11.77
CA LEU A 195 -5.54 8.79 -10.45
C LEU A 195 -4.31 8.00 -10.01
N MET A 196 -3.73 7.19 -10.90
CA MET A 196 -2.53 6.40 -10.58
C MET A 196 -1.27 7.25 -10.40
N ASP A 197 -1.15 8.37 -11.12
CA ASP A 197 0.01 9.26 -11.07
C ASP A 197 -0.06 10.30 -9.93
N ALA A 198 -1.25 10.54 -9.37
CA ALA A 198 -1.43 11.53 -8.30
C ALA A 198 -0.55 11.28 -7.07
N PRO A 199 -0.43 10.04 -6.52
CA PRO A 199 0.47 9.78 -5.40
C PRO A 199 1.95 10.10 -5.72
N PHE A 200 2.40 9.81 -6.94
CA PHE A 200 3.78 10.07 -7.36
C PHE A 200 4.07 11.57 -7.43
N LYS A 201 3.18 12.36 -8.06
CA LYS A 201 3.28 13.82 -8.11
C LYS A 201 3.32 14.47 -6.73
N LYS A 202 2.57 13.92 -5.77
CA LYS A 202 2.58 14.38 -4.37
C LYS A 202 3.95 14.18 -3.72
N VAL A 203 4.50 12.98 -3.87
CA VAL A 203 5.83 12.64 -3.33
C VAL A 203 6.93 13.42 -4.03
N GLU A 204 6.87 13.57 -5.35
CA GLU A 204 7.82 14.38 -6.14
C GLU A 204 7.82 15.84 -5.68
N ALA A 205 6.64 16.45 -5.52
CA ALA A 205 6.51 17.83 -5.06
C ALA A 205 7.08 18.00 -3.65
N TRP A 206 6.78 17.08 -2.74
CA TRP A 206 7.36 17.07 -1.39
C TRP A 206 8.87 16.90 -1.42
N ALA A 207 9.40 16.00 -2.26
CA ALA A 207 10.82 15.73 -2.37
C ALA A 207 11.57 16.97 -2.88
N SER A 208 11.06 17.59 -3.94
CA SER A 208 11.59 18.83 -4.51
C SER A 208 11.61 19.97 -3.48
N ALA A 209 10.51 20.15 -2.73
CA ALA A 209 10.40 21.18 -1.71
C ALA A 209 11.40 20.99 -0.54
N ASN A 210 11.82 19.75 -0.28
CA ASN A 210 12.69 19.40 0.85
C ASN A 210 14.13 19.03 0.45
N GLY A 211 14.46 19.06 -0.85
CA GLY A 211 15.78 18.65 -1.34
C GLY A 211 16.07 17.15 -1.21
N VAL A 212 15.03 16.32 -1.13
CA VAL A 212 15.16 14.86 -1.18
C VAL A 212 15.35 14.44 -2.63
N ARG A 213 16.40 13.67 -2.91
CA ARG A 213 16.68 13.21 -4.27
C ARG A 213 15.75 12.05 -4.65
N PRO A 214 15.24 11.97 -5.90
CA PRO A 214 14.32 10.91 -6.32
C PRO A 214 14.84 9.49 -6.07
N GLU A 215 16.15 9.25 -6.21
CA GLU A 215 16.75 7.94 -5.96
C GLU A 215 16.70 7.49 -4.49
N ASN A 216 16.44 8.43 -3.56
CA ASN A 216 16.21 8.12 -2.15
C ASN A 216 14.73 7.88 -1.84
N ILE A 217 13.90 7.62 -2.85
CA ILE A 217 12.47 7.37 -2.72
C ILE A 217 12.13 6.00 -3.31
N THR A 218 11.25 5.29 -2.64
CA THR A 218 10.76 3.99 -3.08
C THR A 218 9.23 3.92 -3.00
N LEU A 219 8.62 3.35 -4.02
CA LEU A 219 7.27 2.81 -3.95
C LEU A 219 7.36 1.45 -3.26
N GLY A 220 7.22 1.45 -1.93
CA GLY A 220 7.49 0.29 -1.09
C GLY A 220 6.50 -0.87 -1.28
N GLU A 221 5.25 -0.56 -1.61
CA GLU A 221 4.25 -1.57 -1.93
C GLU A 221 3.28 -1.07 -3.01
N PHE A 222 3.04 -1.94 -3.98
CA PHE A 222 1.97 -1.84 -4.96
C PHE A 222 1.65 -3.22 -5.53
N GLY A 223 0.44 -3.44 -6.02
CA GLY A 223 0.07 -4.72 -6.62
C GLY A 223 -1.43 -4.84 -6.90
N MET A 224 -1.80 -5.92 -7.58
CA MET A 224 -3.20 -6.27 -7.85
C MET A 224 -3.47 -7.69 -7.38
N ILE A 225 -4.53 -7.85 -6.58
CA ILE A 225 -4.92 -9.12 -5.98
C ILE A 225 -5.08 -10.19 -7.06
N ARG A 226 -4.57 -11.38 -6.78
CA ARG A 226 -4.83 -12.59 -7.56
C ARG A 226 -6.17 -13.18 -7.17
N GLN A 227 -6.33 -13.44 -5.88
CA GLN A 227 -7.48 -14.15 -5.33
C GLN A 227 -7.54 -13.90 -3.82
N GLU A 228 -8.70 -13.61 -3.28
CA GLU A 228 -8.90 -13.56 -1.83
C GLU A 228 -9.13 -14.97 -1.26
N TYR A 229 -8.62 -15.23 -0.05
CA TYR A 229 -8.84 -16.53 0.61
C TYR A 229 -10.34 -16.80 0.83
N GLY A 230 -10.80 -17.98 0.41
CA GLY A 230 -12.22 -18.35 0.50
C GLY A 230 -13.11 -17.69 -0.58
N ASN A 231 -12.55 -16.89 -1.49
CA ASN A 231 -13.23 -16.36 -2.66
C ASN A 231 -12.81 -17.15 -3.91
N PRO A 232 -13.74 -17.76 -4.67
CA PRO A 232 -13.38 -18.55 -5.85
C PRO A 232 -12.96 -17.69 -7.05
N TYR A 233 -13.20 -16.37 -7.02
CA TYR A 233 -12.84 -15.50 -8.13
C TYR A 233 -11.32 -15.30 -8.21
N VAL A 234 -10.73 -15.69 -9.33
CA VAL A 234 -9.32 -15.44 -9.66
C VAL A 234 -9.25 -14.32 -10.70
N MET A 235 -8.53 -13.26 -10.37
CA MET A 235 -8.30 -12.12 -11.24
C MET A 235 -7.49 -12.55 -12.47
N PRO A 236 -7.92 -12.26 -13.71
CA PRO A 236 -7.16 -12.57 -14.90
C PRO A 236 -5.73 -12.02 -14.84
N ALA A 237 -4.75 -12.89 -15.08
CA ALA A 237 -3.33 -12.54 -14.95
C ALA A 237 -2.90 -11.38 -15.85
N GLY A 238 -3.46 -11.27 -17.06
CA GLY A 238 -3.19 -10.16 -17.98
C GLY A 238 -3.59 -8.78 -17.43
N TYR A 239 -4.66 -8.69 -16.64
CA TYR A 239 -5.06 -7.44 -15.98
C TYR A 239 -4.07 -7.04 -14.88
N ARG A 240 -3.64 -8.03 -14.09
CA ARG A 240 -2.63 -7.83 -13.03
C ARG A 240 -1.29 -7.40 -13.64
N ALA A 241 -0.86 -8.05 -14.71
CA ALA A 241 0.38 -7.74 -15.40
C ALA A 241 0.35 -6.34 -16.03
N ALA A 242 -0.78 -5.94 -16.63
CA ALA A 242 -0.97 -4.58 -17.14
C ALA A 242 -0.88 -3.53 -16.02
N TYR A 243 -1.54 -3.76 -14.88
CA TYR A 243 -1.45 -2.87 -13.72
C TYR A 243 -0.02 -2.71 -13.21
N VAL A 244 0.68 -3.84 -13.00
CA VAL A 244 2.06 -3.83 -12.50
C VAL A 244 2.98 -3.08 -13.46
N ARG A 245 2.88 -3.33 -14.77
CA ARG A 245 3.64 -2.58 -15.78
C ARG A 245 3.40 -1.07 -15.68
N ASP A 246 2.13 -0.67 -15.56
CA ASP A 246 1.75 0.75 -15.55
C ASP A 246 2.24 1.46 -14.27
N MET A 247 2.27 0.77 -13.12
CA MET A 247 2.81 1.30 -11.87
C MET A 247 4.34 1.38 -11.88
N ILE A 248 5.02 0.36 -12.42
CA ILE A 248 6.49 0.38 -12.58
C ILE A 248 6.91 1.54 -13.48
N ALA A 249 6.26 1.70 -14.63
CA ALA A 249 6.55 2.79 -15.56
C ALA A 249 6.40 4.17 -14.90
N ARG A 250 5.47 4.32 -13.95
CA ARG A 250 5.33 5.56 -13.17
C ARG A 250 6.46 5.74 -12.16
N ALA A 251 6.75 4.72 -11.36
CA ALA A 251 7.85 4.79 -10.40
C ALA A 251 9.16 5.19 -11.11
N GLU A 252 9.46 4.54 -12.23
CA GLU A 252 10.67 4.82 -13.03
C GLU A 252 10.63 6.21 -13.69
N ALA A 253 9.48 6.67 -14.19
CA ALA A 253 9.34 8.01 -14.75
C ALA A 253 9.60 9.13 -13.73
N HIS A 254 9.31 8.88 -12.45
CA HIS A 254 9.61 9.78 -11.33
C HIS A 254 11.01 9.55 -10.73
N GLY A 255 11.77 8.57 -11.22
CA GLY A 255 13.09 8.22 -10.70
C GLY A 255 13.07 7.46 -9.37
N PHE A 256 11.92 6.89 -8.99
CA PHE A 256 11.73 6.16 -7.75
C PHE A 256 12.03 4.66 -7.97
N SER A 257 12.62 4.04 -6.95
CA SER A 257 12.69 2.58 -6.89
C SER A 257 11.31 2.00 -6.52
N TRP A 258 11.13 0.68 -6.63
CA TRP A 258 9.83 0.05 -6.41
C TRP A 258 9.94 -1.39 -5.89
N ALA A 259 8.93 -1.85 -5.15
CA ALA A 259 8.78 -3.24 -4.70
C ALA A 259 7.34 -3.73 -4.88
N VAL A 260 7.17 -4.81 -5.67
CA VAL A 260 5.85 -5.39 -5.99
C VAL A 260 5.36 -6.26 -4.84
N TRP A 261 4.14 -6.02 -4.40
CA TRP A 261 3.39 -6.89 -3.50
C TRP A 261 2.61 -7.95 -4.32
N SER A 262 2.86 -9.25 -4.16
CA SER A 262 3.89 -9.88 -3.30
C SER A 262 4.33 -11.23 -3.86
N TYR A 263 5.37 -11.82 -3.26
CA TYR A 263 5.88 -13.14 -3.65
C TYR A 263 4.79 -14.23 -3.66
N GLY A 264 3.95 -14.28 -2.62
CA GLY A 264 2.92 -15.31 -2.43
C GLY A 264 1.63 -14.81 -1.79
N GLY A 265 0.65 -15.70 -1.62
CA GLY A 265 -0.63 -15.40 -0.98
C GLY A 265 -1.61 -14.69 -1.91
N ALA A 266 -2.49 -13.84 -1.35
CA ALA A 266 -3.60 -13.25 -2.11
C ALA A 266 -3.15 -12.40 -3.31
N PHE A 267 -1.96 -11.80 -3.24
CA PHE A 267 -1.35 -10.98 -4.29
C PHE A 267 -0.21 -11.69 -5.03
N GLY A 268 0.00 -12.98 -4.75
CA GLY A 268 1.16 -13.74 -5.18
C GLY A 268 1.51 -13.63 -6.66
N ILE A 269 2.76 -13.29 -6.96
CA ILE A 269 3.33 -13.23 -8.31
C ILE A 269 4.21 -14.45 -8.63
N VAL A 270 4.64 -15.20 -7.60
CA VAL A 270 5.37 -16.47 -7.75
C VAL A 270 4.55 -17.63 -7.23
N ASP A 271 4.08 -17.53 -5.99
CA ASP A 271 3.28 -18.57 -5.32
C ASP A 271 1.82 -18.14 -5.22
N ALA A 272 0.91 -19.03 -5.59
CA ALA A 272 -0.51 -18.89 -5.30
C ALA A 272 -0.82 -19.49 -3.92
N PHE A 273 -2.10 -19.73 -3.62
CA PHE A 273 -2.49 -20.49 -2.43
C PHE A 273 -2.19 -21.99 -2.61
N ASN A 274 -2.12 -22.71 -1.49
CA ASN A 274 -2.00 -24.19 -1.45
C ASN A 274 -0.80 -24.76 -2.21
N ASP A 275 0.35 -24.07 -2.16
CA ASP A 275 1.60 -24.45 -2.84
C ASP A 275 1.54 -24.45 -4.38
N ASP A 276 0.45 -23.93 -4.97
CA ASP A 276 0.34 -23.72 -6.41
C ASP A 276 1.22 -22.56 -6.88
N LYS A 277 1.56 -22.53 -8.17
CA LYS A 277 2.26 -21.41 -8.79
C LYS A 277 1.29 -20.38 -9.34
N ALA A 278 1.65 -19.11 -9.18
CA ALA A 278 0.95 -18.02 -9.84
C ALA A 278 1.20 -18.06 -11.36
N GLU A 279 0.29 -17.44 -12.12
CA GLU A 279 0.44 -17.25 -13.56
C GLU A 279 1.69 -16.38 -13.84
N PRO A 280 2.46 -16.67 -14.91
CA PRO A 280 3.77 -16.05 -15.12
C PRO A 280 3.67 -14.58 -15.55
N ASP A 281 2.52 -14.10 -16.02
CA ASP A 281 2.33 -12.81 -16.69
C ASP A 281 2.94 -11.62 -15.91
N VAL A 282 2.76 -11.58 -14.59
CA VAL A 282 3.32 -10.50 -13.76
C VAL A 282 4.84 -10.60 -13.67
N MET A 283 5.38 -11.81 -13.51
CA MET A 283 6.83 -12.05 -13.48
C MET A 283 7.48 -11.82 -14.84
N ASP A 284 6.77 -12.12 -15.93
CA ASP A 284 7.25 -11.87 -17.30
C ASP A 284 7.34 -10.37 -17.58
N VAL A 285 6.37 -9.58 -17.09
CA VAL A 285 6.49 -8.10 -17.10
C VAL A 285 7.73 -7.67 -16.35
N ILE A 286 7.93 -8.14 -15.12
CA ILE A 286 9.08 -7.73 -14.28
C ILE A 286 10.41 -8.12 -14.92
N ARG A 287 10.53 -9.35 -15.44
CA ARG A 287 11.75 -9.84 -16.10
C ARG A 287 12.01 -9.20 -17.46
N GLY A 288 10.97 -8.71 -18.11
CA GLY A 288 11.05 -8.00 -19.39
C GLY A 288 11.55 -6.57 -19.26
N LEU A 289 11.66 -6.03 -18.05
CA LEU A 289 12.23 -4.71 -17.77
C LEU A 289 13.76 -4.78 -17.72
N HIS A 290 14.38 -5.09 -18.86
CA HIS A 290 15.83 -5.04 -19.07
C HIS A 290 16.16 -4.65 -20.51
#